data_AF-A0A9N7R5J9-F1
#
_entry.id   AF-A0A9N7R5J9-F1
#
_cell.length_a   1.000
_cell.length_b   1.000
_cell.length_c   1.000
_cell.angle_alpha   90.00
_cell.angle_beta   90.00
_cell.angle_gamma   90.00
#
_symmetry.space_group_name_H-M   'P 1'
#
loop_
_entity.id
_entity.type
_entity.pdbx_description
1 polymer ?
#
loop_
_entity_poly.entity_id
_entity_poly.type
_entity_poly.pdbx_seq_one_letter_code
_entity_poly.pdbx_strand_id
1 'polypeptide(L)'
;MDYSATSKSALNWAINNLIEECDRIIVIHVVSPKADPTNKQLFEDTGSPLIPLEELKEINVSKHYGLTPDPEVLDMLVAVSKTKKVKVEAKVYWGDAREKLCDAAEQLHLDSLVVGSRGLGVIKR
;
A
#
# COMPACT_ATOMS: atom_id res chain seq x y z
N MET A 1 -0.47 -4.08 0.34
CA MET A 1 -0.32 -4.23 1.79
C MET A 1 -1.69 -4.50 2.38
N ASP A 2 -1.91 -5.68 2.93
CA ASP A 2 -3.18 -6.15 3.47
C ASP A 2 -3.24 -6.12 5.01
N TYR A 3 -2.29 -5.44 5.66
CA TYR A 3 -2.13 -5.35 7.11
C TYR A 3 -1.90 -6.69 7.83
N SER A 4 -1.69 -7.77 7.08
CA SER A 4 -1.29 -9.07 7.65
C SER A 4 0.10 -8.99 8.29
N ALA A 5 0.38 -9.88 9.26
CA ALA A 5 1.68 -9.94 9.92
C ALA A 5 2.85 -10.07 8.92
N THR A 6 2.68 -10.86 7.86
CA THR A 6 3.68 -11.03 6.80
C THR A 6 3.87 -9.77 5.96
N SER A 7 2.80 -9.00 5.71
CA SER A 7 2.93 -7.69 5.04
C SER A 7 3.66 -6.66 5.91
N LYS A 8 3.41 -6.64 7.23
CA LYS A 8 4.11 -5.79 8.19
C LYS A 8 5.59 -6.16 8.26
N SER A 9 5.91 -7.45 8.32
CA SER A 9 7.31 -7.92 8.28
C SER A 9 8.00 -7.55 6.97
N ALA A 10 7.31 -7.64 5.83
CA ALA A 10 7.87 -7.24 4.54
C ALA A 10 8.15 -5.73 4.48
N LEU A 11 7.26 -4.90 5.02
CA LEU A 11 7.48 -3.46 5.16
C LEU A 11 8.70 -3.18 6.05
N ASN A 12 8.79 -3.81 7.21
CA ASN A 12 9.93 -3.64 8.11
C ASN A 12 11.24 -4.10 7.46
N TRP A 13 11.21 -5.19 6.69
CA TRP A 13 12.39 -5.65 5.94
C TRP A 13 12.81 -4.62 4.89
N ALA A 14 11.86 -4.08 4.10
CA ALA A 14 12.14 -3.04 3.11
C ALA A 14 12.74 -1.79 3.75
N ILE A 15 12.17 -1.33 4.88
CA ILE A 15 12.64 -0.16 5.61
C ILE A 15 14.10 -0.33 6.05
N ASN A 16 14.49 -1.53 6.50
CA ASN A 16 15.81 -1.75 7.05
C ASN A 16 16.87 -2.11 6.00
N ASN A 17 16.50 -2.70 4.86
CA ASN A 17 17.45 -3.28 3.92
C ASN A 17 17.46 -2.64 2.53
N LEU A 18 16.35 -2.05 2.09
CA LEU A 18 16.20 -1.54 0.73
C LEU A 18 16.16 -0.02 0.66
N ILE A 19 15.51 0.61 1.64
CA ILE A 19 15.21 2.05 1.59
C ILE A 19 16.42 2.86 2.05
N GLU A 20 16.84 3.82 1.23
CA GLU A 20 17.90 4.80 1.50
C GLU A 20 17.37 6.23 1.62
N GLU A 21 18.25 7.20 1.88
CA GLU A 21 17.85 8.62 1.95
C GLU A 21 17.45 9.12 0.55
N CYS A 22 16.43 9.98 0.49
CA CYS A 22 15.83 10.52 -0.75
C CYS A 22 14.99 9.53 -1.58
N ASP A 23 14.78 8.30 -1.11
CA ASP A 23 13.90 7.35 -1.78
C ASP A 23 12.40 7.71 -1.65
N ARG A 24 11.61 7.11 -2.54
CA ARG A 24 10.15 7.19 -2.54
C ARG A 24 9.54 5.81 -2.26
N ILE A 25 8.73 5.73 -1.21
CA ILE A 25 8.00 4.52 -0.83
C ILE A 25 6.54 4.69 -1.27
N ILE A 26 6.05 3.75 -2.09
CA ILE A 26 4.65 3.71 -2.49
C ILE A 26 3.98 2.47 -1.89
N VAL A 27 3.08 2.68 -0.94
CA VAL A 27 2.30 1.62 -0.30
C VAL A 27 1.09 1.30 -1.15
N ILE A 28 1.14 0.17 -1.85
CA ILE A 28 0.04 -0.27 -2.71
C ILE A 28 -0.96 -1.07 -1.90
N HIS A 29 -2.22 -0.68 -1.86
CA HIS A 29 -3.33 -1.45 -1.28
C HIS A 29 -4.24 -1.94 -2.40
N VAL A 30 -4.67 -3.22 -2.34
CA VAL A 30 -5.66 -3.74 -3.29
C VAL A 30 -6.90 -4.15 -2.53
N VAL A 31 -7.99 -3.45 -2.80
CA VAL A 31 -9.31 -3.72 -2.25
C VAL A 31 -10.01 -4.77 -3.14
N SER A 32 -10.52 -5.82 -2.50
CA SER A 32 -11.23 -6.90 -3.20
C SER A 32 -12.48 -6.38 -3.93
N PRO A 33 -12.81 -6.92 -5.13
CA PRO A 33 -14.01 -6.54 -5.87
C PRO A 33 -15.32 -6.86 -5.15
N LYS A 34 -15.29 -7.65 -4.07
CA LYS A 34 -16.47 -7.90 -3.21
C LYS A 34 -16.74 -6.80 -2.20
N ALA A 35 -15.75 -5.96 -1.90
CA ALA A 35 -16.00 -4.72 -1.19
C ALA A 35 -16.71 -3.77 -2.14
N ASP A 36 -17.67 -3.03 -1.62
CA ASP A 36 -18.54 -2.16 -2.40
C ASP A 36 -18.10 -0.71 -2.21
N PRO A 37 -17.19 -0.17 -3.05
CA PRO A 37 -16.94 1.25 -3.06
C PRO A 37 -17.91 1.89 -4.05
N THR A 38 -18.57 2.94 -3.60
CA THR A 38 -19.41 3.85 -4.40
C THR A 38 -18.70 4.42 -5.64
N ASN A 39 -17.37 4.23 -5.76
CA ASN A 39 -16.49 4.81 -6.79
C ASN A 39 -15.80 3.76 -7.70
N LYS A 40 -16.23 2.50 -7.71
CA LYS A 40 -15.65 1.41 -8.53
C LYS A 40 -15.42 1.79 -10.00
N GLN A 41 -16.36 2.55 -10.56
CA GLN A 41 -16.38 2.91 -11.98
C GLN A 41 -15.38 4.01 -12.38
N LEU A 42 -14.88 4.80 -11.43
CA LEU A 42 -13.98 5.94 -11.71
C LEU A 42 -12.48 5.56 -11.67
N PHE A 43 -12.13 4.43 -11.04
CA PHE A 43 -10.75 4.06 -10.76
C PHE A 43 -10.41 2.61 -11.15
N GLU A 44 -11.24 1.99 -11.98
CA GLU A 44 -11.11 0.59 -12.40
C GLU A 44 -9.76 0.31 -13.10
N ASP A 45 -9.32 1.24 -13.96
CA ASP A 45 -8.11 1.06 -14.78
C ASP A 45 -6.82 1.59 -14.12
N THR A 46 -6.90 2.72 -13.43
CA THR A 46 -5.71 3.46 -12.95
C THR A 46 -5.51 3.42 -11.45
N GLY A 47 -6.52 2.98 -10.67
CA GLY A 47 -6.51 3.07 -9.21
C GLY A 47 -6.65 4.51 -8.71
N SER A 48 -6.55 4.70 -7.39
CA SER A 48 -6.64 6.01 -6.74
C SER A 48 -5.49 6.93 -7.19
N PRO A 49 -5.63 8.25 -7.05
CA PRO A 49 -4.45 9.12 -7.04
C PRO A 49 -3.44 8.67 -5.97
N LEU A 50 -2.20 9.14 -6.09
CA LEU A 50 -1.19 8.95 -5.05
C LEU A 50 -1.58 9.78 -3.83
N ILE A 51 -1.83 9.10 -2.72
CA ILE A 51 -2.30 9.68 -1.47
C ILE A 51 -1.07 9.90 -0.58
N PRO A 52 -0.70 11.15 -0.24
CA PRO A 52 0.38 11.42 0.70
C PRO A 52 0.11 10.81 2.09
N LEU A 53 1.16 10.55 2.85
CA LEU A 53 1.05 10.01 4.21
C LEU A 53 0.17 10.88 5.13
N GLU A 54 0.15 12.20 4.92
CA GLU A 54 -0.69 13.15 5.65
C GLU A 54 -2.18 12.89 5.41
N GLU A 55 -2.58 12.69 4.15
CA GLU A 55 -3.95 12.37 3.77
C GLU A 55 -4.35 10.95 4.18
N LEU A 56 -3.41 10.00 4.14
CA LEU A 56 -3.68 8.62 4.57
C LEU A 56 -4.07 8.53 6.06
N LYS A 57 -3.55 9.44 6.90
CA LYS A 57 -3.92 9.53 8.32
C LYS A 57 -5.34 10.02 8.54
N GLU A 58 -5.93 10.72 7.55
CA GLU A 58 -7.28 11.20 7.67
C GLU A 58 -8.27 10.04 7.55
N ILE A 59 -9.03 9.82 8.63
CA ILE A 59 -10.04 8.75 8.70
C ILE A 59 -11.06 8.89 7.56
N ASN A 60 -11.39 10.11 7.15
CA ASN A 60 -12.36 10.38 6.08
C ASN A 60 -11.82 9.91 4.72
N VAL A 61 -10.55 10.20 4.41
CA VAL A 61 -9.88 9.79 3.17
C VAL A 61 -9.71 8.27 3.15
N SER A 62 -9.21 7.69 4.25
CA SER A 62 -9.07 6.24 4.37
C SER A 62 -10.41 5.52 4.16
N LYS A 63 -11.49 5.99 4.81
CA LYS A 63 -12.84 5.43 4.62
C LYS A 63 -13.35 5.59 3.19
N HIS A 64 -13.06 6.73 2.55
CA HIS A 64 -13.46 6.99 1.15
C HIS A 64 -12.88 5.94 0.20
N TYR A 65 -11.66 5.47 0.46
CA TYR A 65 -11.00 4.43 -0.33
C TYR A 65 -11.21 3.01 0.20
N GLY A 66 -12.05 2.81 1.22
CA GLY A 66 -12.28 1.51 1.83
C GLY A 66 -11.08 0.96 2.61
N LEU A 67 -10.18 1.84 3.05
CA LEU A 67 -9.03 1.50 3.88
C LEU A 67 -9.37 1.60 5.36
N THR A 68 -8.89 0.63 6.12
CA THR A 68 -8.75 0.72 7.58
C THR A 68 -7.27 0.68 7.89
N PRO A 69 -6.57 1.83 7.86
CA PRO A 69 -5.13 1.86 8.09
C PRO A 69 -4.82 1.37 9.50
N ASP A 70 -3.86 0.45 9.58
CA ASP A 70 -3.38 -0.06 10.85
C ASP A 70 -2.46 0.98 11.51
N PRO A 71 -2.71 1.37 12.78
CA PRO A 71 -1.89 2.35 13.49
C PRO A 71 -0.40 1.99 13.51
N GLU A 72 -0.07 0.70 13.66
CA GLU A 72 1.31 0.22 13.71
C GLU A 72 2.02 0.48 12.37
N VAL A 73 1.31 0.29 11.26
CA VAL A 73 1.85 0.53 9.92
C VAL A 73 2.03 2.01 9.66
N LEU A 74 1.05 2.84 10.06
CA LEU A 74 1.17 4.28 9.96
C LEU A 74 2.36 4.81 10.77
N ASP A 75 2.55 4.31 11.99
CA ASP A 75 3.68 4.71 12.83
C ASP A 75 5.03 4.33 12.21
N MET A 76 5.14 3.12 11.64
CA MET A 76 6.34 2.70 10.90
C MET A 76 6.63 3.62 9.70
N LEU A 77 5.61 3.96 8.92
CA LEU A 77 5.72 4.85 7.76
C LEU A 77 6.10 6.28 8.14
N VAL A 78 5.53 6.81 9.23
CA VAL A 78 5.89 8.13 9.77
C VAL A 78 7.31 8.14 10.31
N ALA A 79 7.70 7.08 11.01
CA ALA A 79 9.05 6.95 11.54
C ALA A 79 10.08 6.95 10.40
N VAL A 80 9.90 6.11 9.37
CA VAL A 80 10.85 6.04 8.26
C VAL A 80 10.90 7.33 7.46
N SER A 81 9.75 7.98 7.23
CA SER A 81 9.69 9.26 6.53
C SER A 81 10.50 10.34 7.26
N LYS A 82 10.47 10.36 8.60
CA LYS A 82 11.25 11.31 9.41
C LYS A 82 12.72 10.93 9.53
N THR A 83 13.04 9.66 9.72
CA THR A 83 14.42 9.21 9.99
C THR A 83 15.27 9.18 8.72
N LYS A 84 14.71 8.74 7.59
CA LYS A 84 15.41 8.60 6.30
C LYS A 84 15.05 9.70 5.30
N LYS A 85 14.21 10.68 5.67
CA LYS A 85 13.72 11.76 4.80
C LYS A 85 13.12 11.24 3.48
N VAL A 86 12.46 10.09 3.54
CA VAL A 86 11.84 9.45 2.37
C VAL A 86 10.43 9.96 2.15
N LYS A 87 10.03 10.02 0.88
CA LYS A 87 8.67 10.39 0.50
C LYS A 87 7.78 9.16 0.58
N VAL A 88 6.75 9.21 1.44
CA VAL A 88 5.80 8.10 1.60
C VAL A 88 4.45 8.48 1.01
N GLU A 89 3.96 7.64 0.13
CA GLU A 89 2.64 7.77 -0.49
C GLU A 89 1.94 6.40 -0.50
N ALA A 90 0.62 6.42 -0.61
CA ALA A 90 -0.20 5.23 -0.78
C ALA A 90 -0.96 5.29 -2.10
N LYS A 91 -1.22 4.12 -2.67
CA LYS A 91 -2.08 3.98 -3.85
C LYS A 91 -3.03 2.80 -3.68
N VAL A 92 -4.30 3.01 -3.95
CA VAL A 92 -5.36 2.02 -3.78
C VAL A 92 -5.82 1.54 -5.15
N TYR A 93 -5.88 0.23 -5.34
CA TYR A 93 -6.46 -0.40 -6.52
C TYR A 93 -7.66 -1.25 -6.12
N TRP A 94 -8.57 -1.47 -7.06
CA TRP A 94 -9.73 -2.34 -6.88
C TRP A 94 -9.68 -3.47 -7.89
N GLY A 95 -9.83 -4.73 -7.45
CA GLY A 95 -9.78 -5.90 -8.34
C GLY A 95 -8.96 -7.08 -7.81
N ASP A 96 -8.46 -7.94 -8.71
CA ASP A 96 -7.53 -9.02 -8.36
C ASP A 96 -6.17 -8.42 -8.00
N ALA A 97 -5.66 -8.77 -6.82
CA ALA A 97 -4.39 -8.25 -6.32
C ALA A 97 -3.19 -8.61 -7.20
N ARG A 98 -3.21 -9.75 -7.89
CA ARG A 98 -2.10 -10.17 -8.76
C ARG A 98 -2.02 -9.30 -10.00
N GLU A 99 -3.16 -9.05 -10.64
CA GLU A 99 -3.24 -8.21 -11.83
C GLU A 99 -2.92 -6.76 -11.47
N LYS A 100 -3.55 -6.22 -10.42
CA LYS A 100 -3.36 -4.82 -10.03
C LYS A 100 -1.95 -4.51 -9.52
N LEU A 101 -1.23 -5.49 -8.98
CA LEU A 101 0.18 -5.30 -8.64
C LEU A 101 1.07 -5.20 -9.89
N CYS A 102 0.79 -5.98 -10.93
CA CYS A 102 1.48 -5.87 -12.21
C CYS A 102 1.20 -4.51 -12.87
N ASP A 103 -0.08 -4.12 -12.95
CA ASP A 103 -0.48 -2.81 -13.47
C ASP A 103 0.21 -1.69 -12.69
N ALA A 104 0.26 -1.79 -11.36
CA ALA A 104 0.90 -0.79 -10.52
C ALA A 104 2.40 -0.67 -10.75
N ALA A 105 3.09 -1.79 -10.94
CA ALA A 105 4.53 -1.79 -11.22
C ALA A 105 4.84 -1.07 -12.54
N GLU A 106 4.02 -1.30 -13.57
CA GLU A 106 4.16 -0.64 -14.87
C GLU A 106 3.76 0.83 -14.82
N GLN A 107 2.61 1.16 -14.24
CA GLN A 107 2.07 2.53 -14.20
C GLN A 107 2.91 3.48 -13.34
N LEU A 108 3.48 2.98 -12.24
CA LEU A 108 4.27 3.80 -11.32
C LEU A 108 5.76 3.77 -11.65
N HIS A 109 6.18 2.99 -12.65
CA HIS A 109 7.57 2.76 -13.01
C HIS A 109 8.43 2.40 -11.78
N LEU A 110 8.02 1.36 -11.04
CA LEU A 110 8.70 0.97 -9.81
C LEU A 110 10.05 0.31 -10.11
N ASP A 111 11.10 0.74 -9.41
CA ASP A 111 12.43 0.10 -9.48
C ASP A 111 12.47 -1.23 -8.72
N SER A 112 11.62 -1.38 -7.70
CA SER A 112 11.56 -2.56 -6.85
C SER A 112 10.18 -2.74 -6.24
N LEU A 113 9.69 -3.99 -6.20
CA LEU A 113 8.43 -4.37 -5.57
C LEU A 113 8.68 -5.36 -4.44
N VAL A 114 8.32 -4.98 -3.21
CA VAL A 114 8.43 -5.85 -2.03
C VAL A 114 7.05 -6.37 -1.65
N VAL A 115 6.92 -7.70 -1.57
CA VAL A 115 5.66 -8.37 -1.22
C VAL A 115 5.91 -9.36 -0.08
N GLY A 116 4.96 -9.48 0.84
CA GLY A 116 5.00 -10.51 1.88
C GLY A 116 4.91 -11.91 1.28
N SER A 117 5.66 -12.86 1.84
CA SER A 117 5.72 -14.25 1.36
C SER A 117 4.40 -15.02 1.45
N ARG A 118 3.44 -14.51 2.24
CA ARG A 118 2.08 -15.06 2.41
C ARG A 118 1.11 -13.89 2.53
N GLY A 119 -0.07 -14.01 1.89
CA GLY A 119 -1.22 -13.15 2.15
C GLY A 119 -2.28 -13.86 3.01
N LEU A 120 -3.53 -13.40 2.97
CA LEU A 120 -4.71 -14.02 3.60
C LEU A 120 -5.17 -15.32 2.90
N GLY A 121 -4.24 -16.17 2.46
CA GLY A 121 -4.53 -17.42 1.76
C GLY A 121 -5.05 -18.52 2.68
N VAL A 122 -5.95 -19.36 2.17
CA VAL A 122 -6.66 -20.42 2.92
C VAL A 122 -5.77 -21.62 3.26
N ILE A 123 -4.61 -21.75 2.60
CA ILE A 123 -3.74 -22.93 2.76
C ILE A 123 -2.61 -22.59 3.75
N LYS A 124 -2.71 -23.17 4.96
CA LYS A 124 -1.55 -23.36 5.83
C LYS A 124 -0.77 -24.58 5.34
N ARG A 125 0.49 -24.38 4.95
CA ARG A 125 1.48 -25.44 4.74
C ARG A 125 2.48 -25.42 5.88
#